data_AF-A0A6C0HR26-F1
#
_entry.id   AF-A0A6C0HR26-F1
#
_cell.length_a   1.000
_cell.length_b   1.000
_cell.length_c   1.000
_cell.angle_alpha   90.00
_cell.angle_beta   90.00
_cell.angle_gamma   90.00
#
_symmetry.space_group_name_H-M   'P 1'
#
loop_
_entity.id
_entity.type
_entity.pdbx_description
1 polymer ?
#
loop_
_entity_poly.entity_id
_entity_poly.type
_entity_poly.pdbx_seq_one_letter_code
_entity_poly.pdbx_strand_id
1 'polypeptide(L)'
;MSMSLNYSVSYMMITGFLTNYFIMSNVMTNDVANITNNLSKIYISLVMAFIMGILEVLMYDMHNQSVSLKYYIPLFLFFGLSLWLYRKQIAVNEANYLREMIEHHDMALFTSKNLLDKPLISPKVRDFAKKIVNTQTKEIDEMKQLIQQHDTNTNNNTN
;
A
#
# COMPACT_ATOMS: atom_id res chain seq x y z
N MET A 1 -17.13 26.59 12.73
CA MET A 1 -16.72 27.15 11.42
C MET A 1 -16.98 26.05 10.39
N SER A 2 -18.05 26.13 9.61
CA SER A 2 -18.32 25.10 8.58
C SER A 2 -17.25 25.22 7.51
N MET A 3 -16.29 24.30 7.49
CA MET A 3 -15.39 24.18 6.34
C MET A 3 -16.25 23.97 5.10
N SER A 4 -15.92 24.66 4.00
CA SER A 4 -16.61 24.40 2.74
C SER A 4 -16.32 22.97 2.30
N LEU A 5 -17.30 22.33 1.64
CA LEU A 5 -17.19 20.94 1.19
C LEU A 5 -15.89 20.67 0.41
N ASN A 6 -15.43 21.64 -0.39
CA ASN A 6 -14.18 21.55 -1.14
C ASN A 6 -12.94 21.37 -0.24
N TYR A 7 -12.86 22.15 0.83
CA TYR A 7 -11.73 22.06 1.77
C TYR A 7 -11.78 20.76 2.55
N SER A 8 -12.98 20.34 2.99
CA SER A 8 -13.13 19.08 3.71
C SER A 8 -12.74 17.87 2.86
N VAL A 9 -13.25 17.79 1.62
CA VAL A 9 -12.91 16.71 0.68
C VAL A 9 -11.42 16.70 0.38
N SER A 10 -10.82 17.85 0.10
CA SER A 10 -9.38 17.93 -0.19
C SER A 10 -8.54 17.48 1.01
N TYR A 11 -8.91 17.92 2.22
CA TYR A 11 -8.23 17.53 3.45
C TYR A 11 -8.34 16.02 3.70
N MET A 12 -9.54 15.44 3.55
CA MET A 12 -9.79 14.01 3.72
C MET A 12 -9.05 13.15 2.69
N MET A 13 -8.96 13.62 1.43
CA MET A 13 -8.19 12.94 0.39
C MET A 13 -6.68 12.97 0.70
N ILE A 14 -6.13 14.14 1.05
CA ILE A 14 -4.69 14.28 1.34
C ILE A 14 -4.31 13.47 2.58
N THR A 15 -5.08 13.60 3.65
CA THR A 15 -4.84 12.85 4.89
C THR A 15 -5.00 11.35 4.66
N GLY A 16 -6.02 10.90 3.92
CA GLY A 16 -6.20 9.50 3.55
C GLY A 16 -5.03 8.95 2.73
N PHE A 17 -4.53 9.72 1.75
CA PHE A 17 -3.36 9.36 0.95
C PHE A 17 -2.12 9.19 1.83
N LEU A 18 -1.80 10.20 2.64
CA LEU A 18 -0.59 10.19 3.50
C LEU A 18 -0.66 9.08 4.54
N THR A 19 -1.83 8.89 5.14
CA THR A 19 -2.07 7.80 6.11
C THR A 19 -1.79 6.46 5.46
N ASN A 20 -2.39 6.18 4.29
CA ASN A 20 -2.19 4.89 3.65
C ASN A 20 -0.74 4.70 3.16
N TYR A 21 -0.13 5.73 2.60
CA TYR A 21 1.21 5.64 2.02
C TYR A 21 2.30 5.44 3.08
N PHE A 22 2.27 6.24 4.15
CA PHE A 22 3.32 6.22 5.17
C PHE A 22 2.97 5.31 6.35
N ILE A 23 1.75 5.42 6.89
CA ILE A 23 1.43 4.78 8.17
C ILE A 23 1.27 3.27 7.99
N MET A 24 0.57 2.82 6.94
CA MET A 24 0.26 1.40 6.79
C MET A 24 1.52 0.54 6.61
N SER A 25 2.48 1.04 5.82
CA SER A 25 3.78 0.40 5.65
C SER A 25 4.52 0.26 6.99
N ASN A 26 4.62 1.33 7.77
CA ASN A 26 5.29 1.31 9.08
C ASN A 26 4.60 0.40 10.10
N VAL A 27 3.27 0.28 10.06
CA VAL A 27 2.50 -0.49 11.04
C VAL A 27 2.56 -2.00 10.77
N MET A 28 2.67 -2.42 9.51
CA MET A 28 2.53 -3.82 9.13
C MET A 28 3.85 -4.56 8.87
N THR A 29 4.96 -3.84 8.70
CA THR A 29 6.28 -4.45 8.44
C THR A 29 6.93 -4.96 9.74
N ASN A 30 7.66 -6.07 9.62
CA ASN A 30 8.47 -6.62 10.70
C ASN A 30 9.78 -5.84 10.89
N ASP A 31 10.36 -5.34 9.79
CA ASP A 31 11.60 -4.58 9.80
C ASP A 31 11.41 -3.26 9.05
N VAL A 32 11.73 -2.15 9.73
CA VAL A 32 11.66 -0.79 9.18
C VAL A 32 12.62 -0.64 8.00
N ALA A 33 13.71 -1.43 7.95
CA ALA A 33 14.65 -1.43 6.83
C ALA A 33 14.05 -2.00 5.52
N ASN A 34 12.94 -2.74 5.60
CA ASN A 34 12.25 -3.30 4.45
C ASN A 34 11.13 -2.39 3.92
N ILE A 35 10.94 -1.20 4.49
CA ILE A 35 10.02 -0.20 3.97
C ILE A 35 10.58 0.37 2.68
N THR A 36 9.94 0.05 1.57
CA THR A 36 10.37 0.51 0.25
C THR A 36 9.41 1.54 -0.32
N ASN A 37 9.93 2.44 -1.16
CA ASN A 37 9.09 3.25 -2.01
C ASN A 37 8.87 2.52 -3.34
N ASN A 38 7.62 2.27 -3.70
CA ASN A 38 7.25 1.63 -4.95
C ASN A 38 5.99 2.30 -5.55
N LEU A 39 5.79 2.08 -6.84
CA LEU A 39 4.73 2.74 -7.59
C LEU A 39 3.34 2.17 -7.26
N SER A 40 3.26 0.87 -6.97
CA SER A 40 2.03 0.18 -6.56
C SER A 40 1.43 0.78 -5.28
N LYS A 41 2.27 1.19 -4.31
CA LYS A 41 1.87 1.94 -3.12
C LYS A 41 1.20 3.27 -3.46
N ILE A 42 1.71 3.98 -4.48
CA ILE A 42 1.12 5.24 -4.91
C ILE A 42 -0.29 4.98 -5.45
N TYR A 43 -0.45 3.94 -6.28
CA TYR A 43 -1.76 3.57 -6.83
C TYR A 43 -2.77 3.20 -5.76
N ILE A 44 -2.41 2.35 -4.79
CA ILE A 44 -3.33 1.96 -3.72
C ILE A 44 -3.64 3.13 -2.77
N SER A 45 -2.68 4.02 -2.51
CA SER A 45 -2.93 5.24 -1.73
C SER A 45 -3.82 6.24 -2.44
N LEU A 46 -3.75 6.34 -3.77
CA LEU A 46 -4.70 7.12 -4.56
C LEU A 46 -6.11 6.54 -4.48
N VAL A 47 -6.24 5.21 -4.59
CA VAL A 47 -7.53 4.52 -4.41
C VAL A 47 -8.14 4.87 -3.04
N MET A 48 -7.36 4.82 -1.96
CA MET A 48 -7.81 5.20 -0.62
C MET A 48 -8.21 6.68 -0.54
N ALA A 49 -7.40 7.58 -1.11
CA ALA A 49 -7.72 9.01 -1.16
C ALA A 49 -9.09 9.26 -1.80
N PHE A 50 -9.35 8.65 -2.96
CA PHE A 50 -10.63 8.81 -3.65
C PHE A 50 -11.80 8.18 -2.89
N ILE A 51 -11.61 7.05 -2.20
CA ILE A 51 -12.64 6.48 -1.30
C ILE A 51 -12.99 7.48 -0.19
N MET A 52 -11.99 8.07 0.47
CA MET A 52 -12.21 9.07 1.52
C MET A 52 -12.93 10.30 0.99
N GLY A 53 -12.57 10.76 -0.22
CA GLY A 53 -13.27 11.86 -0.89
C GLY A 53 -14.75 11.54 -1.17
N ILE A 54 -15.05 10.34 -1.66
CA ILE A 54 -16.43 9.89 -1.92
C ILE A 54 -17.22 9.80 -0.61
N LEU A 55 -16.63 9.24 0.44
CA LEU A 55 -17.28 9.14 1.76
C LEU A 55 -17.57 10.51 2.36
N GLU A 56 -16.65 11.47 2.23
CA GLU A 56 -16.85 12.83 2.72
C GLU A 56 -18.02 13.54 2.01
N VAL A 57 -18.11 13.42 0.67
CA VAL A 57 -19.25 13.96 -0.09
C VAL A 57 -20.55 13.27 0.33
N LEU A 58 -20.52 11.95 0.54
CA LEU A 58 -21.69 11.19 0.99
C LEU A 58 -22.17 11.64 2.37
N MET A 59 -21.26 11.81 3.32
CA MET A 59 -21.61 12.29 4.66
C MET A 59 -22.17 13.71 4.62
N TYR A 60 -21.59 14.59 3.82
CA TYR A 60 -22.08 15.96 3.65
C TYR A 60 -23.50 16.00 3.05
N ASP A 61 -23.74 15.21 2.01
CA ASP A 61 -25.04 15.12 1.34
C ASP A 61 -26.12 14.56 2.27
N MET A 62 -25.77 13.53 3.06
CA MET A 62 -26.67 12.96 4.06
C MET A 62 -27.00 13.94 5.19
N HIS A 63 -26.03 14.77 5.62
CA HIS A 63 -26.24 15.79 6.64
C HIS A 63 -27.12 16.95 6.14
N ASN A 64 -26.94 17.39 4.91
CA ASN A 64 -27.62 18.55 4.35
C ASN A 64 -28.88 18.21 3.52
N GLN A 65 -29.24 16.92 3.43
CA GLN A 65 -30.34 16.42 2.59
C GLN A 65 -30.26 16.92 1.13
N SER A 66 -29.04 17.08 0.61
CA SER A 66 -28.74 17.52 -0.76
C SER A 66 -28.04 16.42 -1.54
N VAL A 67 -28.02 16.51 -2.87
CA VAL A 67 -27.22 15.61 -3.71
C VAL A 67 -26.24 16.44 -4.54
N SER A 68 -24.96 16.37 -4.19
CA SER A 68 -23.90 17.17 -4.80
C SER A 68 -23.23 16.42 -5.95
N LEU A 69 -23.99 16.10 -7.00
CA LEU A 69 -23.57 15.24 -8.13
C LEU A 69 -22.26 15.71 -8.81
N LYS A 70 -22.00 17.02 -8.79
CA LYS A 70 -20.77 17.64 -9.35
C LYS A 70 -19.47 17.03 -8.79
N TYR A 71 -19.45 16.55 -7.55
CA TYR A 71 -18.25 15.97 -6.94
C TYR A 71 -18.08 14.47 -7.24
N TYR A 72 -19.18 13.72 -7.31
CA TYR A 72 -19.12 12.29 -7.56
C TYR A 72 -18.54 11.98 -8.94
N ILE A 73 -18.91 12.74 -9.99
CA ILE A 73 -18.44 12.48 -11.36
C ILE A 73 -16.90 12.44 -11.46
N PRO A 74 -16.16 13.50 -11.07
CA PRO A 74 -14.70 13.46 -11.11
C PRO A 74 -14.12 12.42 -10.14
N LEU A 75 -14.68 12.29 -8.93
CA LEU A 75 -14.16 11.32 -7.94
C LEU A 75 -14.25 9.88 -8.44
N PHE A 76 -15.39 9.46 -9.00
CA PHE A 76 -15.55 8.11 -9.54
C PHE A 76 -14.70 7.88 -10.80
N LEU A 77 -14.52 8.90 -11.63
CA LEU A 77 -13.64 8.83 -12.80
C LEU A 77 -12.19 8.57 -12.37
N PHE A 78 -11.64 9.38 -11.47
CA PHE A 78 -10.27 9.22 -11.00
C PHE A 78 -10.08 7.98 -10.13
N PHE A 79 -11.08 7.57 -9.36
CA PHE A 79 -11.11 6.30 -8.66
C PHE A 79 -10.99 5.12 -9.64
N GLY A 80 -11.82 5.11 -10.69
CA GLY A 80 -11.78 4.08 -11.73
C GLY A 80 -10.43 4.04 -12.46
N LEU A 81 -9.87 5.21 -12.79
CA LEU A 81 -8.54 5.32 -13.39
C LEU A 81 -7.45 4.75 -12.47
N SER A 82 -7.49 5.08 -11.18
CA SER A 82 -6.50 4.60 -10.19
C SER A 82 -6.58 3.08 -10.03
N LEU A 83 -7.79 2.51 -9.98
CA LEU A 83 -8.00 1.06 -9.96
C LEU A 83 -7.49 0.38 -11.23
N TRP A 84 -7.70 1.00 -12.39
CA TRP A 84 -7.22 0.48 -13.67
C TRP A 84 -5.69 0.48 -13.74
N LEU A 85 -5.03 1.57 -13.32
CA LEU A 85 -3.57 1.67 -13.23
C LEU A 85 -2.99 0.58 -12.32
N TYR A 86 -3.57 0.40 -11.13
CA TYR A 86 -3.16 -0.65 -10.18
C TYR A 86 -3.32 -2.05 -10.79
N ARG A 87 -4.48 -2.36 -11.35
CA ARG A 87 -4.75 -3.70 -11.91
C ARG A 87 -3.90 -4.02 -13.13
N LYS A 88 -3.52 -3.01 -13.91
CA LYS A 88 -2.66 -3.20 -15.08
C LYS A 88 -1.18 -3.07 -14.77
N GLN A 89 -0.81 -2.68 -13.55
CA GLN A 89 0.58 -2.45 -13.13
C GLN A 89 1.34 -1.58 -14.15
N ILE A 90 0.67 -0.53 -14.65
CA ILE A 90 1.26 0.36 -15.67
C ILE A 90 2.46 1.08 -15.04
N ALA A 91 3.55 1.24 -15.80
CA ALA A 91 4.78 1.89 -15.34
C ALA A 91 5.49 1.23 -14.12
N VAL A 92 5.06 0.03 -13.71
CA VAL A 92 5.78 -0.77 -12.71
C VAL A 92 6.91 -1.51 -13.41
N ASN A 93 8.15 -1.14 -13.08
CA ASN A 93 9.35 -1.81 -13.56
C ASN A 93 9.79 -2.93 -12.60
N GLU A 94 10.80 -3.71 -13.00
CA GLU A 94 11.31 -4.84 -12.21
C GLU A 94 11.76 -4.40 -10.81
N ALA A 95 12.44 -3.26 -10.69
CA ALA A 95 12.87 -2.73 -9.39
C ALA A 95 11.69 -2.34 -8.49
N ASN A 96 10.62 -1.74 -9.04
CA ASN A 96 9.40 -1.43 -8.31
C ASN A 96 8.69 -2.70 -7.83
N TYR A 97 8.64 -3.73 -8.69
CA TYR A 97 8.08 -5.03 -8.36
C TYR A 97 8.84 -5.71 -7.22
N LEU A 98 10.17 -5.79 -7.30
CA LEU A 98 11.00 -6.40 -6.26
C LEU A 98 10.86 -5.66 -4.92
N ARG A 99 10.83 -4.33 -4.95
CA ARG A 99 10.59 -3.49 -3.75
C ARG A 99 9.23 -3.78 -3.11
N GLU A 100 8.17 -3.82 -3.92
CA GLU A 100 6.83 -4.17 -3.45
C GLU A 100 6.77 -5.57 -2.81
N MET A 101 7.39 -6.56 -3.45
CA MET A 101 7.39 -7.93 -2.96
C MET A 101 8.22 -8.11 -1.69
N ILE A 102 9.37 -7.43 -1.55
CA ILE A 102 10.15 -7.41 -0.29
C ILE A 102 9.25 -6.98 0.87
N GLU A 103 8.50 -5.90 0.69
CA GLU A 103 7.64 -5.39 1.74
C GLU A 103 6.44 -6.28 2.02
N HIS A 104 5.78 -6.80 0.98
CA HIS A 104 4.67 -7.73 1.13
C HIS A 104 5.09 -9.00 1.90
N HIS A 105 6.28 -9.54 1.59
CA HIS A 105 6.83 -10.68 2.31
C HIS A 105 7.17 -10.34 3.75
N ASP A 106 7.67 -9.13 4.02
CA ASP A 106 7.97 -8.69 5.37
C ASP A 106 6.71 -8.57 6.25
N MET A 107 5.57 -8.18 5.68
CA MET A 107 4.27 -8.24 6.37
C MET A 107 3.86 -9.68 6.73
N ALA A 108 4.15 -10.65 5.85
CA ALA A 108 3.92 -12.06 6.14
C ALA A 108 4.85 -12.58 7.25
N LEU A 109 6.10 -12.10 7.30
CA LEU A 109 7.02 -12.38 8.41
C LEU A 109 6.50 -11.81 9.73
N PHE A 110 6.04 -10.55 9.74
CA PHE A 110 5.49 -9.89 10.93
C PHE A 110 4.35 -10.70 11.54
N THR A 111 3.34 -11.02 10.73
CA THR A 111 2.16 -11.76 11.19
C THR A 111 2.50 -13.20 11.63
N SER A 112 3.41 -13.87 10.92
CA SER A 112 3.82 -15.24 11.25
C SER A 112 4.64 -15.31 12.54
N LYS A 113 5.59 -14.38 12.75
CA LYS A 113 6.40 -14.31 13.99
C LYS A 113 5.52 -14.02 15.20
N ASN A 114 4.67 -13.00 15.11
CA ASN A 114 3.71 -12.67 16.18
C ASN A 114 2.75 -13.82 16.48
N LEU A 115 2.37 -14.61 15.46
CA LEU A 115 1.58 -15.81 15.69
C LEU A 115 2.38 -16.82 16.50
N LEU A 116 3.64 -17.12 16.14
CA LEU A 116 4.49 -18.12 16.80
C LEU A 116 4.75 -17.84 18.28
N ASP A 117 4.73 -16.59 18.70
CA ASP A 117 4.88 -16.16 20.11
C ASP A 117 3.64 -16.46 20.97
N LYS A 118 2.51 -16.81 20.34
CA LYS A 118 1.29 -17.16 21.09
C LYS A 118 1.43 -18.53 21.78
N PRO A 119 0.94 -18.66 23.02
CA PRO A 119 1.03 -19.91 23.77
C PRO A 119 0.13 -21.02 23.20
N LEU A 120 -1.04 -20.65 22.65
CA LEU A 120 -2.06 -21.58 22.18
C LEU A 120 -2.17 -21.56 20.65
N ILE A 121 -1.46 -22.47 19.99
CA ILE A 121 -1.48 -22.65 18.54
C ILE A 121 -1.43 -24.15 18.23
N SER A 122 -2.21 -24.61 17.25
CA SER A 122 -2.14 -26.00 16.82
C SER A 122 -0.77 -26.33 16.19
N PRO A 123 -0.22 -27.55 16.38
CA PRO A 123 1.08 -27.93 15.83
C PRO A 123 1.19 -27.71 14.31
N LYS A 124 0.14 -28.08 13.56
CA LYS A 124 0.09 -27.91 12.11
C LYS A 124 0.22 -26.44 11.67
N VAL A 125 -0.45 -25.53 12.37
CA VAL A 125 -0.38 -24.09 12.06
C VAL A 125 0.97 -23.51 12.47
N ARG A 126 1.55 -23.98 13.58
CA ARG A 126 2.90 -23.59 14.01
C ARG A 126 3.96 -23.98 12.97
N ASP A 127 3.88 -25.21 12.44
CA ASP A 127 4.81 -25.68 11.40
C ASP A 127 4.64 -24.91 10.09
N PHE A 128 3.39 -24.60 9.71
CA PHE A 128 3.11 -23.75 8.54
C PHE A 128 3.68 -22.33 8.70
N ALA A 129 3.49 -21.69 9.86
CA ALA A 129 4.04 -20.37 10.14
C ALA A 129 5.57 -20.36 10.13
N LYS A 130 6.23 -21.40 10.69
CA LYS A 130 7.69 -21.56 10.59
C LYS A 130 8.16 -21.70 9.15
N LYS A 131 7.41 -22.44 8.32
CA LYS A 131 7.70 -22.60 6.89
C LYS A 131 7.61 -21.24 6.17
N ILE A 132 6.56 -20.46 6.42
CA ILE A 132 6.42 -19.10 5.88
C ILE A 132 7.63 -18.25 6.29
N VAL A 133 7.99 -18.23 7.57
CA VAL A 133 9.13 -17.43 8.04
C VAL A 133 10.43 -17.80 7.30
N ASN A 134 10.73 -19.09 7.17
CA ASN A 134 11.95 -19.55 6.50
C ASN A 134 11.95 -19.25 4.99
N THR A 135 10.83 -19.50 4.30
CA THR A 135 10.73 -19.27 2.85
C THR A 135 10.77 -17.78 2.52
N GLN A 136 9.93 -16.97 3.17
CA GLN A 136 9.84 -15.54 2.87
C GLN A 136 11.12 -14.78 3.23
N THR A 137 11.85 -15.20 4.27
CA THR A 137 13.15 -14.58 4.59
C THR A 137 14.16 -14.79 3.46
N LYS A 138 14.25 -16.00 2.90
CA LYS A 138 15.16 -16.29 1.79
C LYS A 138 14.79 -15.55 0.52
N GLU A 139 13.50 -15.47 0.21
CA GLU A 139 12.99 -14.73 -0.95
C GLU A 139 13.27 -13.23 -0.82
N ILE A 140 13.17 -12.64 0.37
CA ILE A 140 13.59 -11.25 0.62
C ILE A 140 15.07 -11.05 0.31
N ASP A 141 15.94 -11.95 0.78
CA ASP A 141 17.38 -11.84 0.54
C ASP A 141 17.72 -11.96 -0.96
N GLU A 142 17.06 -12.87 -1.67
CA GLU A 142 17.19 -13.02 -3.12
C GLU A 142 16.76 -11.76 -3.87
N MET A 143 15.59 -11.20 -3.53
CA MET A 143 15.09 -9.96 -4.14
C MET A 143 16.02 -8.77 -3.88
N LYS A 144 16.59 -8.66 -2.67
CA LYS A 144 17.58 -7.62 -2.35
C LYS A 144 18.84 -7.75 -3.21
N GLN A 145 19.31 -8.96 -3.45
CA GLN A 145 20.46 -9.21 -4.35
C GLN A 145 20.13 -8.84 -5.79
N LEU A 146 18.94 -9.18 -6.30
CA LEU A 146 18.50 -8.82 -7.65
C LEU A 146 18.45 -7.29 -7.85
N ILE A 147 17.96 -6.54 -6.87
CA ILE A 147 18.00 -5.06 -6.91
C ILE A 147 19.44 -4.56 -6.96
N GLN A 148 20.33 -5.08 -6.12
CA GLN A 148 21.73 -4.65 -6.09
C GLN A 148 22.43 -4.92 -7.43
N GLN A 149 22.19 -6.07 -8.06
CA GLN A 149 22.74 -6.39 -9.38
C GLN A 149 22.20 -5.45 -10.47
N HIS A 150 20.91 -5.16 -10.46
CA HIS A 150 20.28 -4.21 -11.38
C HIS A 150 20.91 -2.81 -11.26
N ASP A 151 21.09 -2.30 -10.04
CA ASP A 151 21.66 -0.98 -9.80
C ASP A 151 23.15 -0.91 -10.20
N THR A 152 23.90 -1.99 -9.96
CA THR A 152 25.33 -2.07 -10.36
C THR A 152 25.49 -2.10 -11.88
N ASN A 153 24.65 -2.85 -12.60
CA ASN A 153 24.68 -2.91 -14.05
C ASN A 153 24.23 -1.58 -14.71
N THR A 154 23.32 -0.85 -14.08
CA THR A 154 22.87 0.47 -14.57
C THR A 154 23.98 1.52 -14.46
N ASN A 155 24.80 1.47 -13.41
CA ASN A 155 25.95 2.36 -13.22
C ASN A 155 27.13 2.05 -14.16
N ASN A 156 27.27 0.79 -14.58
CA ASN A 156 28.33 0.40 -15.52
C ASN A 156 28.00 0.71 -16.98
N ASN A 157 26.71 0.83 -17.32
CA ASN A 157 26.26 1.17 -18.69
C ASN A 157 26.10 2.69 -18.92
N THR A 158 26.34 3.52 -17.91
CA THR A 158 26.26 4.99 -17.99
C THR A 158 27.60 5.71 -17.91
N ASN A 159 28.72 4.96 -17.85
CA ASN A 159 30.10 5.44 -18.00
C ASN A 159 30.67 5.00 -19.36
#